data_AF-A0A017HK44-F1
#
_entry.id   AF-A0A017HK44-F1
#
_cell.length_a   1.000
_cell.length_b   1.000
_cell.length_c   1.000
_cell.angle_alpha   90.00
_cell.angle_beta   90.00
_cell.angle_gamma   90.00
#
_symmetry.space_group_name_H-M   'P 1'
#
loop_
_entity.id
_entity.type
_entity.pdbx_description
1 polymer ?
#
loop_
_entity_poly.entity_id
_entity_poly.type
_entity_poly.pdbx_seq_one_letter_code
_entity_poly.pdbx_strand_id
1 'polypeptide(L)'
;MPLTATKSGKHVLVATMQSKSVLRAVAGHIADRNEYVDYFPSYEIISSPVFRGGFFEPNQRGVTPTGVSFVMDTFFRELERKFGPVEAAADASSAMADEDLVCEEELLGAFGDKRT
;
A
#
# COMPACT_ATOMS: atom_id res chain seq x y z
N MET A 1 -1.71 5.09 -1.20
CA MET A 1 -2.44 6.16 -1.89
C MET A 1 -3.00 7.16 -0.88
N PRO A 2 -2.38 8.35 -0.76
CA PRO A 2 -3.04 9.55 -0.27
C PRO A 2 -4.35 9.76 -1.03
N LEU A 3 -5.47 9.67 -0.32
CA LEU A 3 -6.79 9.75 -0.90
C LEU A 3 -7.03 11.19 -1.40
N THR A 4 -7.41 11.38 -2.65
CA THR A 4 -7.66 12.74 -3.19
C THR A 4 -8.95 13.35 -2.65
N ALA A 5 -9.87 12.51 -2.14
CA ALA A 5 -11.08 12.87 -1.43
C ALA A 5 -11.23 11.96 -0.20
N THR A 6 -11.65 12.49 0.95
CA THR A 6 -11.91 11.67 2.14
C THR A 6 -13.33 11.88 2.63
N LYS A 7 -14.11 10.81 2.78
CA LYS A 7 -15.47 10.83 3.37
C LYS A 7 -15.44 10.99 4.90
N SER A 8 -14.35 11.55 5.44
CA SER A 8 -14.14 11.70 6.88
C SER A 8 -14.55 13.07 7.42
N GLY A 9 -14.85 14.03 6.53
CA GLY A 9 -15.03 15.44 6.88
C GLY A 9 -13.74 16.16 7.33
N LYS A 10 -12.62 15.45 7.48
CA LYS A 10 -11.32 16.00 7.86
C LYS A 10 -10.55 16.46 6.63
N HIS A 11 -9.60 17.38 6.84
CA HIS A 11 -8.65 17.76 5.80
C HIS A 11 -7.88 16.52 5.30
N VAL A 12 -7.69 16.44 3.98
CA VAL A 12 -7.12 15.29 3.27
C VAL A 12 -5.78 14.80 3.84
N LEU A 13 -4.92 15.73 4.26
CA LEU A 13 -3.63 15.43 4.86
C LEU A 13 -3.80 14.69 6.21
N VAL A 14 -4.69 15.20 7.07
CA VAL A 14 -4.95 14.63 8.40
C VAL A 14 -5.57 13.25 8.26
N ALA A 15 -6.56 13.10 7.37
CA ALA A 15 -7.19 11.83 7.10
C ALA A 15 -6.22 10.79 6.52
N THR A 16 -5.37 11.19 5.57
CA THR A 16 -4.35 10.29 4.99
C THR A 16 -3.35 9.84 6.04
N MET A 17 -2.81 10.77 6.85
CA MET A 17 -1.86 10.46 7.91
C MET A 17 -2.47 9.53 8.95
N GLN A 18 -3.74 9.78 9.35
CA GLN A 18 -4.45 8.91 10.28
C GLN A 18 -4.59 7.49 9.72
N SER A 19 -5.10 7.33 8.50
CA SER A 19 -5.31 6.01 7.89
C SER A 19 -4.00 5.23 7.76
N LYS A 20 -2.91 5.88 7.34
CA LYS A 20 -1.59 5.22 7.23
C LYS A 20 -1.01 4.85 8.58
N SER A 21 -1.13 5.71 9.58
CA SER A 21 -0.63 5.45 10.94
C SER A 21 -1.38 4.28 11.59
N VAL A 22 -2.71 4.23 11.45
CA VAL A 22 -3.54 3.14 11.98
C VAL A 22 -3.17 1.81 11.31
N LEU A 23 -3.10 1.77 9.98
CA LEU A 23 -2.70 0.55 9.26
C LEU A 23 -1.29 0.09 9.66
N ARG A 24 -0.36 1.04 9.82
CA ARG A 24 1.00 0.72 10.25
C ARG A 24 1.05 0.12 11.66
N ALA A 25 0.28 0.68 12.59
CA ALA A 25 0.20 0.17 13.96
C ALA A 25 -0.41 -1.24 14.00
N VAL A 26 -1.49 -1.47 13.26
CA VAL A 26 -2.16 -2.78 13.17
C VAL A 26 -1.24 -3.82 12.52
N ALA A 27 -0.59 -3.49 11.39
CA ALA A 27 0.30 -4.41 10.70
C ALA A 27 1.49 -4.83 11.57
N GLY A 28 2.10 -3.88 12.29
CA GLY A 28 3.15 -4.18 13.26
C GLY A 28 2.66 -5.08 14.39
N HIS A 29 1.50 -4.75 14.97
CA HIS A 29 0.91 -5.53 16.05
C HIS A 29 0.62 -6.99 15.67
N ILE A 30 0.16 -7.23 14.43
CA ILE A 30 -0.10 -8.57 13.91
C ILE A 30 1.22 -9.32 13.68
N ALA A 31 2.22 -8.69 13.06
CA ALA A 31 3.53 -9.31 12.82
C ALA A 31 4.23 -9.69 14.14
N ASP A 32 4.17 -8.85 15.16
CA ASP A 32 4.79 -9.12 16.48
C ASP A 32 4.15 -10.31 17.21
N ARG A 33 2.91 -10.70 16.86
CA ARG A 33 2.14 -11.74 17.55
C ARG A 33 2.03 -13.05 16.80
N ASN A 34 2.38 -13.07 15.52
CA ASN A 34 2.19 -14.23 14.67
C ASN A 34 3.52 -14.53 13.95
N GLU A 35 4.19 -15.61 14.35
CA GLU A 35 5.52 -15.98 13.83
C GLU A 35 5.54 -16.23 12.31
N TYR A 36 4.38 -16.51 11.71
CA TYR A 36 4.19 -16.73 10.29
C TYR A 36 3.80 -15.45 9.50
N VAL A 37 3.79 -14.29 10.15
CA VAL A 37 3.47 -12.99 9.51
C VAL A 37 4.68 -12.07 9.58
N ASP A 38 5.09 -11.59 8.41
CA ASP A 38 6.15 -10.60 8.28
C ASP A 38 5.62 -9.22 7.90
N TYR A 39 6.20 -8.18 8.51
CA TYR A 39 5.98 -6.80 8.09
C TYR A 39 7.12 -6.33 7.18
N PHE A 40 6.80 -5.96 5.94
CA PHE A 40 7.74 -5.33 5.03
C PHE A 40 7.63 -3.79 5.10
N PRO A 41 8.72 -3.05 5.34
CA PRO A 41 8.68 -1.61 5.64
C PRO A 41 8.56 -0.71 4.39
N SER A 42 7.64 -1.01 3.47
CA SER A 42 7.44 -0.22 2.23
C SER A 42 7.04 1.23 2.52
N TYR A 43 6.20 1.45 3.53
CA TYR A 43 5.78 2.79 3.95
C TYR A 43 6.98 3.63 4.40
N GLU A 44 7.80 3.07 5.29
CA GLU A 44 8.98 3.73 5.83
C GLU A 44 10.04 4.00 4.76
N ILE A 45 10.23 3.08 3.81
CA ILE A 45 11.15 3.29 2.68
C ILE A 45 10.72 4.52 1.85
N ILE A 46 9.44 4.61 1.48
CA ILE A 46 8.93 5.73 0.68
C ILE A 46 8.94 7.05 1.47
N SER A 47 8.55 7.01 2.74
CA SER A 47 8.39 8.22 3.55
C SER A 47 9.66 8.65 4.31
N SER A 48 10.79 7.96 4.14
CA SER A 48 11.99 8.23 4.92
C SER A 48 12.57 9.63 4.61
N PRO A 49 12.92 10.43 5.65
CA PRO A 49 13.55 11.73 5.48
C PRO A 49 14.87 11.69 4.70
N VAL A 50 15.56 10.54 4.70
CA VAL A 50 16.83 10.34 3.98
C VAL A 50 16.65 10.53 2.47
N PHE A 51 15.49 10.13 1.92
CA PHE A 51 15.19 10.29 0.49
C PHE A 51 14.63 11.66 0.15
N ARG A 52 14.42 12.55 1.13
CA ARG A 52 13.95 13.94 0.93
C ARG A 52 12.71 14.06 0.05
N GLY A 53 11.79 13.09 0.15
CA GLY A 53 10.58 13.06 -0.67
C GLY A 53 10.80 12.74 -2.14
N GLY A 54 11.98 12.26 -2.54
CA GLY A 54 12.34 11.97 -3.94
C GLY A 54 11.53 10.85 -4.60
N PHE A 55 10.76 10.08 -3.82
CA PHE A 55 9.85 9.06 -4.32
C PHE A 55 8.41 9.54 -4.47
N PHE A 56 8.10 10.81 -4.19
CA PHE A 56 6.77 11.36 -4.41
C PHE A 56 6.69 12.14 -5.72
N GLU A 57 5.53 12.08 -6.36
CA GLU A 57 5.16 12.94 -7.49
C GLU A 57 5.17 14.42 -7.11
N PRO A 58 5.22 15.38 -8.07
CA PRO A 58 5.28 16.81 -7.76
C PRO A 58 4.17 17.31 -6.82
N ASN A 59 2.98 16.68 -6.87
CA ASN A 59 1.85 17.01 -6.00
C ASN A 59 1.98 16.46 -4.56
N GLN A 60 3.05 15.72 -4.27
CA GLN A 60 3.36 15.08 -2.97
C GLN A 60 2.28 14.10 -2.49
N ARG A 61 1.44 13.61 -3.40
CA ARG A 61 0.34 12.70 -3.14
C ARG A 61 0.52 11.36 -3.86
N GLY A 62 1.15 11.33 -5.02
CA GLY A 62 1.51 10.08 -5.70
C GLY A 62 2.89 9.59 -5.29
N VAL A 63 3.14 8.29 -5.41
CA VAL A 63 4.49 7.73 -5.41
C VAL A 63 4.93 7.60 -6.86
N THR A 64 6.17 7.97 -7.18
CA THR A 64 6.71 7.88 -8.53
C THR A 64 6.87 6.42 -8.96
N PRO A 65 6.77 6.10 -10.26
CA PRO A 65 7.04 4.75 -10.76
C PRO A 65 8.40 4.23 -10.32
N THR A 66 9.43 5.08 -10.31
CA THR A 66 10.77 4.76 -9.82
C THR A 66 10.77 4.38 -8.34
N GLY A 67 10.02 5.11 -7.51
CA GLY A 67 9.87 4.78 -6.10
C GLY A 67 9.18 3.44 -5.88
N VAL A 68 8.14 3.14 -6.67
CA VAL A 68 7.46 1.83 -6.64
C VAL A 68 8.43 0.71 -7.04
N SER A 69 9.16 0.85 -8.15
CA SER A 69 10.17 -0.13 -8.58
C SER A 69 11.19 -0.38 -7.49
N PHE A 70 11.77 0.67 -6.91
CA PHE A 70 12.77 0.55 -5.85
C PHE A 70 12.27 -0.25 -4.63
N VAL A 71 11.01 -0.03 -4.23
CA VAL A 71 10.39 -0.76 -3.13
C VAL A 71 10.16 -2.23 -3.51
N MET A 72 9.65 -2.51 -4.71
CA MET A 72 9.38 -3.87 -5.16
C MET A 72 10.68 -4.67 -5.36
N ASP A 73 11.70 -4.07 -5.96
CA ASP A 73 13.04 -4.67 -6.11
C ASP A 73 13.65 -4.98 -4.74
N THR A 74 13.41 -4.11 -3.76
CA THR A 74 13.82 -4.37 -2.37
C THR A 74 13.00 -5.48 -1.74
N PHE A 75 11.69 -5.52 -1.95
CA PHE A 75 10.84 -6.57 -1.42
C PHE A 75 11.29 -7.96 -1.88
N PHE A 76 11.41 -8.17 -3.20
CA PHE A 76 11.76 -9.48 -3.74
C PHE A 76 13.17 -9.91 -3.36
N ARG A 77 14.15 -9.00 -3.41
CA ARG A 77 15.52 -9.29 -2.96
C ARG A 77 15.56 -9.72 -1.49
N GLU A 78 14.81 -9.06 -0.64
CA GLU A 78 14.77 -9.36 0.80
C GLU A 78 14.01 -10.66 1.08
N LEU A 79 12.97 -10.95 0.30
CA LEU A 79 12.23 -12.21 0.37
C LEU A 79 13.13 -13.39 -0.03
N GLU A 80 13.84 -13.29 -1.15
CA GLU A 80 14.82 -14.29 -1.58
C GLU A 80 15.93 -14.48 -0.54
N ARG A 81 16.43 -13.39 0.05
CA ARG A 81 17.44 -13.48 1.10
C ARG A 81 16.94 -14.22 2.35
N LYS A 82 15.67 -14.02 2.71
CA LYS A 82 15.09 -14.60 3.93
C LYS A 82 14.64 -16.05 3.73
N PHE A 83 14.04 -16.37 2.60
CA PHE A 83 13.37 -17.66 2.37
C PHE A 83 14.09 -18.55 1.34
N GLY A 84 15.15 -18.04 0.71
CA GLY A 84 15.80 -18.70 -0.42
C GLY A 84 15.14 -18.34 -1.76
N PRO A 85 15.70 -18.83 -2.88
CA PRO A 85 15.14 -18.57 -4.21
C PRO A 85 13.70 -19.06 -4.26
N VAL A 86 12.78 -18.13 -4.57
CA VAL A 86 11.37 -18.44 -4.76
C VAL A 86 11.22 -18.98 -6.18
N GLU A 87 10.86 -20.25 -6.34
CA GLU A 87 10.44 -20.73 -7.66
C GLU A 87 9.16 -19.98 -8.04
N ALA A 88 9.24 -19.13 -9.07
CA ALA A 88 8.12 -18.36 -9.53
C ALA A 88 7.02 -19.32 -10.00
N ALA A 89 5.96 -19.45 -9.20
CA ALA A 89 4.72 -20.07 -9.67
C ALA A 89 4.18 -19.20 -10.80
N ALA A 90 4.33 -19.67 -12.04
CA ALA A 90 4.13 -18.92 -13.26
C ALA A 90 2.66 -18.54 -13.59
N ASP A 91 1.73 -18.58 -12.63
CA ASP A 91 0.29 -18.64 -12.94
C ASP A 91 -0.63 -17.72 -12.11
N ALA A 92 -0.09 -16.77 -11.35
CA ALA A 92 -0.91 -15.86 -10.53
C ALA A 92 -1.19 -14.49 -11.16
N SER A 93 -0.50 -14.11 -12.25
CA SER A 93 -0.57 -12.74 -12.79
C SER A 93 -1.70 -12.50 -13.81
N SER A 94 -2.33 -13.54 -14.34
CA SER A 94 -3.34 -13.42 -15.39
C SER A 94 -4.78 -13.40 -14.87
N ALA A 95 -5.05 -13.87 -13.64
CA ALA A 95 -6.41 -14.00 -13.12
C ALA A 95 -6.90 -12.79 -12.31
N MET A 96 -6.00 -12.03 -11.67
CA MET A 96 -6.40 -10.91 -10.78
C MET A 96 -6.43 -9.53 -11.45
N ALA A 97 -5.86 -9.37 -12.65
CA ALA A 97 -5.72 -8.05 -13.25
C ALA A 97 -7.02 -7.48 -13.84
N ASP A 98 -7.95 -8.34 -14.28
CA ASP A 98 -9.17 -7.91 -15.00
C ASP A 98 -10.41 -7.84 -14.11
N GLU A 99 -10.53 -8.64 -13.04
CA GLU A 99 -11.70 -8.65 -12.15
C GLU A 99 -11.61 -7.61 -11.01
N ASP A 100 -10.41 -7.30 -10.50
CA ASP A 100 -10.23 -6.31 -9.41
C ASP A 100 -10.40 -4.85 -9.88
N LEU A 101 -10.18 -4.56 -11.16
CA LEU A 101 -10.38 -3.19 -11.71
C LEU A 101 -11.86 -2.79 -11.79
N VAL A 102 -12.79 -3.75 -11.72
CA VAL A 102 -14.23 -3.50 -11.83
C VAL A 102 -14.90 -3.34 -10.44
N CYS A 103 -14.32 -3.90 -9.38
CA CYS A 103 -15.08 -4.14 -8.14
C CYS A 103 -14.93 -3.11 -7.02
N GLU A 104 -13.96 -2.18 -7.03
CA GLU A 104 -13.86 -1.22 -5.92
C GLU A 104 -14.88 -0.07 -6.02
N GLU A 105 -15.18 0.41 -7.23
CA GLU A 105 -16.09 1.55 -7.43
C GLU A 105 -17.58 1.13 -7.39
N GLU A 106 -17.95 -0.01 -7.98
CA GLU A 106 -19.32 -0.54 -7.90
C GLU A 106 -19.71 -0.95 -6.47
N LEU A 107 -18.78 -1.58 -5.73
CA LEU A 107 -19.03 -2.00 -4.35
C LEU A 107 -19.22 -0.79 -3.43
N LEU A 108 -18.46 0.29 -3.63
CA LEU A 108 -18.66 1.55 -2.89
C LEU A 108 -19.95 2.29 -3.32
N GLY A 109 -20.33 2.19 -4.60
CA GLY A 109 -21.60 2.71 -5.13
C GLY A 109 -22.83 2.10 -4.45
N ALA A 110 -22.80 0.78 -4.19
CA ALA A 110 -23.87 0.07 -3.50
C ALA A 110 -24.13 0.57 -2.05
N PHE A 111 -23.10 1.11 -1.38
CA PHE A 111 -23.23 1.72 -0.05
C PHE A 111 -23.52 3.23 -0.07
N GLY A 112 -23.56 3.85 -1.26
CA GLY A 112 -23.80 5.29 -1.43
C GLY A 112 -25.29 5.68 -1.45
N ASP A 113 -26.18 4.75 -1.76
CA ASP A 113 -27.57 5.08 -2.17
C ASP A 113 -28.62 4.94 -1.05
N LYS A 114 -28.26 5.32 0.18
CA LYS A 114 -29.27 5.62 1.23
C LYS A 114 -29.43 7.12 1.39
N ARG A 115 -30.24 7.68 0.50
CA ARG A 115 -30.82 9.01 0.64
C ARG A 115 -31.93 8.96 1.71
N THR A 116 -31.62 9.43 2.90
CA THR A 116 -32.57 9.99 3.88
C THR A 116 -32.03 11.31 4.35
#